data_AF-A0A9P2TCG4-F1
#
_entry.id   AF-A0A9P2TCG4-F1
#
_cell.length_a   1.000
_cell.length_b   1.000
_cell.length_c   1.000
_cell.angle_alpha   90.00
_cell.angle_beta   90.00
_cell.angle_gamma   90.00
#
_symmetry.space_group_name_H-M   'P 1'
#
loop_
_entity.id
_entity.type
_entity.pdbx_description
1 polymer ?
#
loop_
_entity_poly.entity_id
_entity_poly.type
_entity_poly.pdbx_seq_one_letter_code
_entity_poly.pdbx_strand_id
1 'polypeptide(L)'
;MSATPFSPDVVAAVTQHMNDDHPDDTLLIVRAFGGYPEATAARMTGLDGTAGEYSATVDGREVAVRIPWSQPLTERAQIRTEVVRLYREACARLGVPRAGKPRRGRSTELPGAVPCPCDASAARSTASHRMTGKRAWAAPGHLP
;
A
#
# COMPACT_ATOMS: atom_id res chain seq x y z
N MET A 1 18.79 -10.48 20.49
CA MET A 1 17.43 -10.60 19.95
C MET A 1 16.76 -9.25 20.11
N SER A 2 16.68 -8.45 19.05
CA SER A 2 16.05 -7.14 19.12
C SER A 2 14.57 -7.35 19.38
N ALA A 3 14.12 -7.02 20.60
CA ALA A 3 12.74 -7.12 21.00
C ALA A 3 11.90 -6.26 20.05
N THR A 4 11.16 -6.89 19.15
CA THR A 4 10.21 -6.19 18.29
C THR A 4 9.05 -5.75 19.18
N PRO A 5 8.68 -4.45 19.19
CA PRO A 5 7.54 -3.97 19.98
C PRO A 5 6.19 -4.47 19.44
N PHE A 6 6.22 -5.19 18.32
CA PHE A 6 5.07 -5.76 17.65
C PHE A 6 5.03 -7.26 17.85
N SER A 7 3.82 -7.79 18.06
CA SER A 7 3.62 -9.24 18.07
C SER A 7 3.83 -9.82 16.66
N PRO A 8 4.20 -11.10 16.56
CA PRO A 8 4.36 -11.78 15.28
C PRO A 8 3.10 -11.68 14.39
N ASP A 9 1.91 -11.77 14.98
CA ASP A 9 0.64 -11.65 14.26
C ASP A 9 0.45 -10.26 13.63
N VAL A 10 0.88 -9.20 14.32
CA VAL A 10 0.84 -7.84 13.79
C VAL A 10 1.79 -7.70 12.62
N VAL A 11 3.03 -8.21 12.75
CA VAL A 11 4.02 -8.19 11.67
C VAL A 11 3.50 -8.95 10.45
N ALA A 12 3.01 -10.18 10.64
CA ALA A 12 2.45 -11.01 9.57
C ALA A 12 1.29 -10.31 8.85
N ALA A 13 0.33 -9.74 9.60
CA ALA A 13 -0.81 -9.04 9.02
C ALA A 13 -0.40 -7.79 8.23
N VAL A 14 0.59 -7.03 8.71
CA VAL A 14 1.09 -5.84 8.00
C VAL A 14 1.84 -6.24 6.73
N THR A 15 2.77 -7.20 6.85
CA THR A 15 3.56 -7.69 5.72
C THR A 15 2.68 -8.27 4.62
N GLN A 16 1.69 -9.08 4.99
CA GLN A 16 0.72 -9.61 4.03
C GLN A 16 -0.02 -8.50 3.30
N HIS A 17 -0.59 -7.53 4.04
CA HIS A 17 -1.32 -6.42 3.43
C HIS A 17 -0.44 -5.58 2.48
N MET A 18 0.79 -5.30 2.86
CA MET A 18 1.73 -4.55 2.01
C MET A 18 2.02 -5.30 0.70
N ASN A 19 2.17 -6.62 0.77
CA ASN A 19 2.47 -7.43 -0.40
C ASN A 19 1.25 -7.64 -1.31
N ASP A 20 0.06 -7.75 -0.74
CA ASP A 20 -1.18 -8.00 -1.48
C ASP A 20 -1.73 -6.73 -2.13
N ASP A 21 -1.77 -5.61 -1.40
CA ASP A 21 -2.43 -4.38 -1.85
C ASP A 21 -1.46 -3.31 -2.38
N HIS A 22 -0.18 -3.39 -1.98
CA HIS A 22 0.81 -2.34 -2.20
C HIS A 22 2.17 -2.83 -2.75
N PRO A 23 2.22 -3.80 -3.70
CA PRO A 23 3.50 -4.29 -4.24
C PRO A 23 4.27 -3.21 -5.00
N ASP A 24 3.57 -2.38 -5.78
CA ASP A 24 4.19 -1.28 -6.53
C ASP A 24 4.74 -0.18 -5.60
N ASP A 25 3.99 0.16 -4.55
CA ASP A 25 4.44 1.13 -3.54
C ASP A 25 5.69 0.60 -2.80
N THR A 26 5.70 -0.71 -2.50
CA THR A 26 6.85 -1.39 -1.88
C THR A 26 8.08 -1.34 -2.78
N LEU A 27 7.91 -1.54 -4.08
CA LEU A 27 9.00 -1.42 -5.07
C LEU A 27 9.57 -0.01 -5.12
N LEU A 28 8.73 1.02 -5.13
CA LEU A 28 9.20 2.42 -5.14
C LEU A 28 10.00 2.75 -3.88
N ILE A 29 9.56 2.30 -2.71
CA ILE A 29 10.29 2.48 -1.45
C ILE A 29 11.67 1.84 -1.53
N VAL A 30 11.76 0.58 -1.99
CA VAL A 30 13.04 -0.14 -2.12
C VAL A 30 13.96 0.53 -3.15
N ARG A 31 13.45 0.97 -4.30
CA ARG A 31 14.25 1.68 -5.30
C ARG A 31 14.82 2.99 -4.76
N ALA A 32 14.05 3.72 -3.94
CA ALA A 32 14.44 5.04 -3.44
C ALA A 32 15.33 5.01 -2.18
N PHE A 33 15.22 3.98 -1.35
CA PHE A 33 15.89 3.90 -0.04
C PHE A 33 16.72 2.63 0.17
N GLY A 34 16.46 1.57 -0.60
CA GLY A 34 17.11 0.28 -0.46
C GLY A 34 18.45 0.16 -1.18
N GLY A 35 18.86 1.18 -1.96
CA GLY A 35 20.11 1.16 -2.72
C GLY A 35 20.07 0.37 -4.03
N TYR A 36 18.88 -0.12 -4.43
CA TYR A 36 18.66 -0.91 -5.65
C TYR A 36 17.65 -0.22 -6.59
N PRO A 37 18.03 0.89 -7.26
CA PRO A 37 17.14 1.62 -8.16
C PRO A 37 16.65 0.76 -9.35
N GLU A 38 17.44 -0.24 -9.75
CA GLU A 38 17.15 -1.21 -10.82
C GLU A 38 16.26 -2.39 -10.39
N ALA A 39 15.88 -2.49 -9.11
CA ALA A 39 15.01 -3.57 -8.63
C ALA A 39 13.74 -3.67 -9.49
N THR A 40 13.32 -4.89 -9.82
CA THR A 40 12.16 -5.16 -10.70
C THR A 40 10.89 -5.52 -9.93
N ALA A 41 11.05 -6.07 -8.73
CA ALA A 41 9.98 -6.37 -7.80
C ALA A 41 10.49 -6.17 -6.36
N ALA A 42 9.58 -5.95 -5.42
CA ALA A 42 9.92 -5.96 -4.01
C ALA A 42 8.72 -6.44 -3.18
N ARG A 43 9.02 -7.09 -2.05
CA ARG A 43 8.03 -7.46 -1.05
C ARG A 43 8.55 -7.12 0.33
N MET A 44 7.67 -6.79 1.25
CA MET A 44 8.00 -6.76 2.67
C MET A 44 8.14 -8.21 3.16
N THR A 45 9.15 -8.48 3.98
CA THR A 45 9.37 -9.78 4.62
C THR A 45 9.16 -9.72 6.13
N GLY A 46 9.27 -8.53 6.71
CA GLY A 46 9.06 -8.29 8.13
C GLY A 46 9.22 -6.83 8.48
N LEU A 47 9.14 -6.54 9.78
CA LEU A 47 9.47 -5.24 10.33
C LEU A 47 9.71 -5.34 11.83
N ASP A 48 10.47 -4.38 12.35
CA ASP A 48 10.63 -4.17 13.79
C ASP A 48 10.45 -2.70 14.18
N GLY A 49 10.72 -2.37 15.43
CA GLY A 49 10.61 -1.01 15.95
C GLY A 49 11.59 -0.02 15.32
N THR A 50 12.57 -0.45 14.54
CA THR A 50 13.65 0.42 14.01
C THR A 50 13.71 0.44 12.48
N ALA A 51 13.27 -0.63 11.81
CA ALA A 51 13.29 -0.71 10.36
C ALA A 51 12.19 -1.62 9.80
N GLY A 52 11.88 -1.40 8.52
CA GLY A 52 11.15 -2.34 7.69
C GLY A 52 12.13 -3.27 6.96
N GLU A 53 11.77 -4.54 6.85
CA GLU A 53 12.55 -5.55 6.14
C GLU A 53 11.83 -5.94 4.85
N TYR A 54 12.60 -5.96 3.76
CA TYR A 54 12.12 -6.17 2.42
C TYR A 54 13.02 -7.17 1.68
N SER A 55 12.46 -7.85 0.69
CA SER A 55 13.20 -8.60 -0.32
C SER A 55 12.97 -7.93 -1.67
N ALA A 56 14.05 -7.51 -2.31
CA ALA A 56 14.07 -6.89 -3.62
C ALA A 56 14.51 -7.91 -4.68
N THR A 57 13.92 -7.88 -5.86
CA THR A 57 14.38 -8.69 -7.01
C THR A 57 15.26 -7.84 -7.91
N VAL A 58 16.56 -8.14 -7.95
CA VAL A 58 17.57 -7.46 -8.77
C VAL A 58 18.21 -8.50 -9.67
N ASP A 59 18.18 -8.28 -10.98
CA ASP A 59 18.68 -9.25 -11.99
C ASP A 59 18.14 -10.67 -11.79
N GLY A 60 16.86 -10.79 -11.40
CA GLY A 60 16.20 -12.06 -11.12
C GLY A 60 16.62 -12.75 -9.82
N ARG A 61 17.41 -12.09 -8.96
CA ARG A 61 17.83 -12.59 -7.64
C ARG A 61 17.18 -11.81 -6.51
N GLU A 62 16.85 -12.50 -5.45
CA GLU A 62 16.33 -11.88 -4.24
C GLU A 62 17.46 -11.33 -3.36
N VAL A 63 17.30 -10.08 -2.94
CA VAL A 63 18.25 -9.36 -2.10
C VAL A 63 17.52 -8.83 -0.88
N ALA A 64 18.03 -9.13 0.31
CA ALA A 64 17.47 -8.61 1.55
C ALA A 64 17.82 -7.13 1.70
N VAL A 65 16.81 -6.31 2.00
CA VAL A 65 16.90 -4.87 2.14
C VAL A 65 16.28 -4.46 3.48
N ARG A 66 17.00 -3.65 4.24
CA ARG A 66 16.52 -3.13 5.52
C ARG A 66 16.49 -1.61 5.46
N ILE A 67 15.31 -1.03 5.65
CA ILE A 67 15.08 0.41 5.52
C ILE A 67 14.73 0.97 6.90
N PRO A 68 15.58 1.82 7.50
CA PRO A 68 15.31 2.38 8.81
C PRO A 68 14.10 3.32 8.78
N TRP A 69 13.31 3.27 9.84
CA TRP A 69 12.28 4.28 10.11
C TRP A 69 12.93 5.62 10.43
N SER A 70 12.17 6.71 10.32
CA SER A 70 12.68 8.03 10.74
C SER A 70 12.86 8.13 12.26
N GLN A 71 12.11 7.31 13.00
CA GLN A 71 12.16 7.21 14.45
C GLN A 71 11.81 5.78 14.89
N PRO A 72 12.26 5.35 16.08
CA PRO A 72 11.81 4.10 16.65
C PRO A 72 10.29 4.08 16.82
N LEU A 73 9.64 3.03 16.33
CA LEU A 73 8.21 2.81 16.46
C LEU A 73 7.93 1.96 17.69
N THR A 74 6.93 2.37 18.45
CA THR A 74 6.43 1.68 19.64
C THR A 74 4.99 1.20 19.46
N GLU A 75 4.26 1.75 18.48
CA GLU A 75 2.84 1.48 18.27
C GLU A 75 2.52 1.08 16.84
N ARG A 76 1.55 0.17 16.68
CA ARG A 76 1.10 -0.33 15.37
C ARG A 76 0.62 0.79 14.44
N ALA A 77 -0.01 1.83 14.98
CA ALA A 77 -0.50 2.96 14.19
C ALA A 77 0.64 3.74 13.51
N GLN A 78 1.82 3.78 14.13
CA GLN A 78 2.98 4.50 13.61
C GLN A 78 3.56 3.81 12.37
N ILE A 79 3.44 2.48 12.26
CA ILE A 79 3.90 1.71 11.09
C ILE A 79 3.30 2.28 9.81
N ARG A 80 1.99 2.49 9.78
CA ARG A 80 1.30 3.06 8.62
C ARG A 80 1.82 4.46 8.30
N THR A 81 2.01 5.29 9.31
CA THR A 81 2.50 6.66 9.13
C THR A 81 3.89 6.66 8.49
N GLU A 82 4.81 5.82 9.00
CA GLU A 82 6.18 5.72 8.46
C GLU A 82 6.20 5.16 7.05
N VAL A 83 5.43 4.10 6.77
CA VAL A 83 5.37 3.51 5.41
C VAL A 83 4.82 4.53 4.41
N VAL A 84 3.76 5.27 4.76
CA VAL A 84 3.21 6.32 3.90
C VAL A 84 4.20 7.47 3.72
N ARG A 85 4.98 7.82 4.75
CA ARG A 85 6.05 8.83 4.65
C ARG A 85 7.12 8.37 3.67
N LEU A 86 7.66 7.16 3.84
CA LEU A 86 8.65 6.57 2.93
C LEU A 86 8.14 6.53 1.50
N TYR A 87 6.89 6.11 1.28
CA TYR A 87 6.29 6.12 -0.06
C TYR A 87 6.26 7.51 -0.68
N ARG A 88 5.82 8.53 0.07
CA ARG A 88 5.76 9.92 -0.42
C ARG A 88 7.14 10.44 -0.80
N GLU A 89 8.13 10.18 0.05
CA GLU A 89 9.51 10.59 -0.21
C GLU A 89 10.12 9.80 -1.38
N ALA A 90 9.79 8.53 -1.53
CA ALA A 90 10.20 7.71 -2.66
C ALA A 90 9.64 8.30 -3.97
N CYS A 91 8.36 8.64 -4.00
CA CYS A 91 7.76 9.32 -5.15
C CYS A 91 8.46 10.63 -5.49
N ALA A 92 8.76 11.45 -4.47
CA ALA A 92 9.46 12.72 -4.67
C ALA A 92 10.89 12.52 -5.21
N ARG A 93 11.64 11.55 -4.66
CA ARG A 93 13.01 11.22 -5.11
C ARG A 93 13.06 10.66 -6.52
N LEU A 94 12.10 9.80 -6.87
CA LEU A 94 12.03 9.16 -8.18
C LEU A 94 11.30 10.03 -9.24
N GLY A 95 10.74 11.17 -8.84
CA GLY A 95 9.97 12.04 -9.73
C GLY A 95 8.67 11.43 -10.24
N VAL A 96 8.14 10.39 -9.56
CA VAL A 96 6.91 9.71 -9.97
C VAL A 96 5.68 10.34 -9.30
N PRO A 97 4.57 10.54 -10.04
CA PRO A 97 3.34 10.99 -9.43
C PRO A 97 2.79 9.92 -8.49
N ARG A 98 2.28 10.35 -7.34
CA ARG A 98 1.65 9.46 -6.37
C ARG A 98 0.42 8.83 -7.01
N ALA A 99 0.29 7.51 -6.91
CA ALA A 99 -0.91 6.81 -7.31
C ALA A 99 -2.06 7.23 -6.38
N GLY A 100 -2.85 8.21 -6.80
CA GLY A 100 -4.12 8.51 -6.16
C GLY A 100 -5.12 7.43 -6.55
N LYS A 101 -5.89 6.89 -5.60
CA LYS A 101 -7.15 6.22 -5.97
C LYS A 101 -7.89 7.16 -6.93
N PRO A 102 -8.41 6.69 -8.08
CA PRO A 102 -9.18 7.55 -8.95
C PRO A 102 -10.26 8.21 -8.10
N ARG A 103 -10.24 9.55 -8.05
CA ARG A 103 -11.30 10.30 -7.40
C ARG A 103 -12.53 9.93 -8.21
N ARG A 104 -13.45 9.14 -7.64
CA ARG A 104 -14.75 8.87 -8.29
C ARG A 104 -15.28 10.23 -8.72
N GLY A 105 -15.49 10.38 -10.03
CA GLY A 105 -15.68 11.67 -10.68
C GLY A 105 -16.66 12.55 -9.92
N ARG A 106 -16.27 13.79 -9.69
CA ARG A 106 -17.25 14.86 -9.60
C ARG A 106 -17.85 14.92 -11.01
N SER A 107 -19.12 14.55 -11.15
CA SER A 107 -19.88 14.87 -12.36
C SER A 107 -19.86 16.38 -12.48
N THR A 108 -18.96 16.93 -13.29
CA THR A 108 -19.18 18.25 -13.84
C THR A 108 -20.29 18.05 -14.85
N GLU A 109 -21.54 18.26 -14.44
CA GLU A 109 -22.61 18.53 -15.38
C GLU A 109 -22.11 19.64 -16.31
N LEU A 110 -21.89 19.28 -17.57
CA LEU A 110 -21.77 20.25 -18.64
C LEU A 110 -23.18 20.83 -18.83
N PRO A 111 -23.39 22.15 -18.76
CA PRO A 111 -24.68 22.70 -19.15
C PRO A 111 -24.79 22.58 -20.67
N GLY A 112 -25.73 21.75 -21.15
CA GLY A 112 -26.17 21.80 -22.54
C GLY A 112 -26.05 20.52 -23.38
N ALA A 113 -26.15 19.33 -22.79
CA ALA A 113 -26.48 18.14 -23.59
C ALA A 113 -28.00 17.92 -23.60
N VAL A 114 -28.64 18.28 -24.71
CA VAL A 114 -30.03 17.90 -25.00
C VAL A 114 -30.08 16.37 -25.10
N PRO A 115 -30.91 15.66 -24.32
CA PRO A 115 -31.01 14.21 -24.43
C PRO A 115 -31.71 13.81 -25.73
N CYS A 116 -31.04 12.97 -26.53
CA CYS A 116 -31.65 12.28 -27.66
C CYS A 116 -32.63 11.20 -27.15
N PRO A 117 -33.88 11.12 -27.64
CA PRO A 117 -34.83 10.11 -27.21
C PRO A 117 -34.82 8.89 -28.16
N CYS A 118 -33.85 8.00 -27.99
CA CYS A 118 -33.93 6.55 -28.31
C CYS A 118 -32.66 5.93 -27.71
N ASP A 119 -32.70 5.03 -26.74
CA ASP A 119 -33.33 3.74 -26.84
C ASP A 119 -33.56 3.18 -25.44
N ALA A 120 -34.80 2.83 -25.16
CA ALA A 120 -35.22 2.11 -23.98
C ALA A 120 -35.53 0.67 -24.39
N SER A 121 -34.59 -0.26 -24.21
CA SER A 121 -34.85 -1.54 -23.52
C SER A 121 -33.73 -2.58 -23.67
N ALA A 122 -33.29 -3.03 -22.48
CA ALA A 122 -33.08 -4.43 -22.09
C ALA A 122 -32.01 -5.29 -22.80
N ALA A 123 -31.02 -5.75 -22.02
CA ALA A 123 -31.11 -7.06 -21.37
C ALA A 123 -30.02 -7.24 -20.30
N ARG A 124 -30.40 -7.97 -19.25
CA ARG A 124 -29.63 -8.29 -18.03
C ARG A 124 -28.77 -9.55 -18.22
N SER A 125 -27.91 -9.77 -17.20
CA SER A 125 -27.27 -11.03 -16.74
C SER A 125 -25.78 -11.15 -17.11
N THR A 126 -24.84 -11.50 -16.22
CA THR A 126 -24.89 -11.99 -14.83
C THR A 126 -23.55 -11.71 -14.14
N ALA A 127 -23.60 -11.65 -12.80
CA ALA A 127 -22.52 -11.38 -11.88
C ALA A 127 -21.32 -12.36 -11.94
N SER A 128 -20.15 -11.86 -11.54
CA SER A 128 -19.23 -12.66 -10.73
C SER A 128 -18.75 -11.82 -9.54
N HIS A 129 -19.25 -12.21 -8.37
CA HIS A 129 -18.76 -11.79 -7.08
C HIS A 129 -17.35 -12.37 -6.87
N ARG A 130 -16.37 -11.53 -6.55
CA ARG A 130 -15.45 -11.82 -5.44
C ARG A 130 -15.43 -10.63 -4.50
N MET A 131 -16.21 -10.79 -3.47
CA MET A 131 -16.13 -10.09 -2.20
C MET A 131 -14.90 -10.62 -1.46
N THR A 132 -13.86 -9.81 -1.32
CA THR A 132 -12.90 -9.96 -0.21
C THR A 132 -13.00 -8.71 0.64
N GLY A 133 -13.84 -8.85 1.67
CA GLY A 133 -13.59 -8.38 3.02
C GLY A 133 -12.99 -6.99 3.15
N LYS A 134 -13.85 -5.97 3.08
CA LYS A 134 -13.69 -4.79 3.91
C LYS A 134 -13.50 -5.25 5.36
N ARG A 135 -12.29 -5.14 5.91
CA ARG A 135 -12.12 -4.87 7.34
C ARG A 135 -11.32 -3.58 7.45
N ALA A 136 -12.11 -2.52 7.49
CA ALA A 136 -11.72 -1.26 8.09
C ALA A 136 -11.06 -1.55 9.44
N TRP A 137 -10.07 -0.73 9.74
CA TRP A 137 -9.51 -0.57 11.06
C TRP A 137 -10.67 -0.25 12.03
N ALA A 138 -11.10 -1.25 12.78
CA ALA A 138 -11.92 -1.09 13.97
C ALA A 138 -11.07 -1.57 15.13
N ALA A 139 -10.64 -0.64 15.97
CA ALA A 139 -10.10 -0.94 17.28
C ALA A 139 -11.26 -1.29 18.22
N PRO A 140 -11.20 -2.37 19.01
CA PRO A 140 -11.67 -2.35 20.37
C PRO A 140 -10.48 -1.90 21.24
N GLY A 141 -10.62 -0.84 22.01
CA GLY A 141 -11.47 -0.88 23.20
C GLY A 141 -10.51 -0.97 24.38
N HIS A 142 -10.18 0.20 24.90
CA HIS A 142 -9.49 0.42 26.16
C HIS A 142 -10.26 -0.26 27.30
N LEU A 143 -9.55 -0.88 28.26
CA LEU A 143 -9.81 -0.95 29.72
C LEU A 143 -9.24 -2.24 30.33
N PRO A 144 -9.00 -2.29 31.66
CA PRO A 144 -8.66 -1.20 32.59
C PRO A 144 -7.21 -1.28 33.11
#